data_AF-G1N8Y2-F1
#
_entry.id   AF-G1N8Y2-F1
#
_cell.length_a   1.000
_cell.length_b   1.000
_cell.length_c   1.000
_cell.angle_alpha   90.00
_cell.angle_beta   90.00
_cell.angle_gamma   90.00
#
_symmetry.space_group_name_H-M   'P 1'
#
loop_
_entity.id
_entity.type
_entity.pdbx_description
1 polymer ?
#
loop_
_entity_poly.entity_id
_entity_poly.type
_entity_poly.pdbx_seq_one_letter_code
_entity_poly.pdbx_strand_id
1 'polypeptide(L)'
;MADLTKTEEKEVEKSLDEKVEGTSRASESDSGTTHSMENENKLASGDQGSGLKRSVADVEGEPPKKVPSEAGHGQAVAAHYNELQEVGLEKRSQSRIFYLRNFNNWTKSVLIGEFIDRVRQKKSDITVLDLGCGKGGDLLKWRKGRIKKLVCTDIADISVQQCKQRYEDMKARCRYNERIFDAEFIQADSTKDLLSSKYSDPDTRFDICSCQFVYHYSFETYEQADMMLKNACGNLSPGGYFIGTTPNSFELVKRLEASETNSFGNDVYSVKFEKKGEYPLFGCKYDFHLEEVVDIPEFLVYFPLLEEMAKKHGMKLVYKMTFREFYEEKIKNQEHKMLLRRMQALEVNMELTSFFQIVFYILLIICEITEIPVVDIMQLSKDHLKY
;
A
#
# COMPACT_ATOMS: atom_id res chain seq x y z
N MET A 1 -57.77 8.62 -27.57
CA MET A 1 -58.40 9.41 -26.50
C MET A 1 -57.51 9.25 -25.27
N ALA A 2 -56.55 10.16 -25.07
CA ALA A 2 -56.65 11.35 -24.20
C ALA A 2 -56.73 10.90 -22.72
N ASP A 3 -55.63 10.82 -21.97
CA ASP A 3 -54.80 11.88 -21.34
C ASP A 3 -55.45 12.48 -20.06
N LEU A 4 -54.57 12.82 -19.09
CA LEU A 4 -54.75 13.37 -17.73
C LEU A 4 -54.77 12.32 -16.59
N THR A 5 -53.96 12.36 -15.51
CA THR A 5 -53.04 13.37 -14.91
C THR A 5 -52.20 12.64 -13.84
N LYS A 6 -50.86 12.63 -13.85
CA LYS A 6 -49.94 13.55 -13.15
C LYS A 6 -50.47 14.22 -11.88
N THR A 7 -50.81 13.45 -10.85
CA THR A 7 -51.02 14.02 -9.48
C THR A 7 -50.58 13.13 -8.31
N GLU A 8 -50.18 11.86 -8.50
CA GLU A 8 -49.88 10.97 -7.36
C GLU A 8 -48.38 10.78 -7.04
N GLU A 9 -47.46 11.30 -7.84
CA GLU A 9 -46.00 11.18 -7.57
C GLU A 9 -45.42 12.33 -6.74
N LYS A 10 -46.23 13.29 -6.26
CA LYS A 10 -45.76 14.44 -5.46
C LYS A 10 -46.12 14.43 -3.97
N GLU A 11 -46.84 13.42 -3.48
CA GLU A 11 -47.21 13.34 -2.05
C GLU A 11 -46.34 12.38 -1.22
N VAL A 12 -45.46 11.58 -1.84
CA VAL A 12 -44.54 10.70 -1.08
C VAL A 12 -43.22 11.41 -0.74
N GLU A 13 -42.81 12.42 -1.51
CA GLU A 13 -41.56 13.17 -1.29
C GLU A 13 -41.66 14.28 -0.22
N LYS A 14 -42.85 14.56 0.33
CA LYS A 14 -43.05 15.66 1.28
C LYS A 14 -43.15 15.24 2.75
N SER A 15 -43.01 13.95 3.06
CA SER A 15 -43.13 13.41 4.43
C SER A 15 -41.79 13.02 5.09
N LEU A 16 -40.66 13.21 4.40
CA LEU A 16 -39.32 12.86 4.90
C LEU A 16 -38.44 14.07 5.26
N ASP A 17 -38.86 15.29 4.90
CA ASP A 17 -38.09 16.53 5.14
C ASP A 17 -38.48 17.31 6.42
N GLU A 18 -39.41 16.79 7.25
CA GLU A 18 -39.84 17.46 8.50
C GLU A 18 -39.30 16.81 9.80
N LYS A 19 -38.16 16.11 9.76
CA LYS A 19 -37.50 15.58 10.97
C LYS A 19 -36.03 15.96 11.16
N VAL A 20 -35.52 16.96 10.43
CA VAL A 20 -34.15 17.47 10.61
C VAL A 20 -34.16 18.97 10.81
N GLU A 21 -34.98 19.48 11.73
CA GLU A 21 -34.81 20.82 12.30
C GLU A 21 -35.33 20.81 13.73
N GLY A 22 -34.41 20.77 14.69
CA GLY A 22 -34.76 20.81 16.11
C GLY A 22 -33.72 20.18 17.01
N THR A 23 -32.56 20.83 17.16
CA THR A 23 -31.84 21.03 18.43
C THR A 23 -30.46 21.64 18.16
N SER A 24 -30.39 22.96 18.13
CA SER A 24 -29.18 23.68 18.50
C SER A 24 -29.56 24.92 19.31
N ARG A 25 -28.75 25.21 20.33
CA ARG A 25 -28.72 26.35 21.28
C ARG A 25 -29.56 26.24 22.56
N ALA A 26 -28.89 25.84 23.65
CA ALA A 26 -28.44 26.71 24.75
C ALA A 26 -27.90 25.79 25.87
N SER A 27 -26.68 25.93 26.36
CA SER A 27 -26.34 26.98 27.32
C SER A 27 -24.81 27.07 27.49
N GLU A 28 -24.31 28.30 27.42
CA GLU A 28 -23.07 28.74 28.04
C GLU A 28 -23.34 28.91 29.55
N SER A 29 -22.42 28.44 30.39
CA SER A 29 -22.13 29.11 31.66
C SER A 29 -20.62 29.15 31.88
N ASP A 30 -20.17 30.38 31.90
CA ASP A 30 -18.85 30.89 32.23
C ASP A 30 -18.52 30.63 33.71
N SER A 31 -17.28 30.22 33.99
CA SER A 31 -16.60 30.57 35.24
C SER A 31 -15.10 30.45 35.03
N GLY A 32 -14.48 31.60 34.77
CA GLY A 32 -13.04 31.73 34.75
C GLY A 32 -12.40 31.47 36.11
N THR A 33 -11.18 30.95 36.10
CA THR A 33 -10.14 31.38 37.05
C THR A 33 -8.79 31.26 36.37
N THR A 34 -8.17 32.41 36.17
CA THR A 34 -6.78 32.61 35.81
C THR A 34 -5.86 32.17 36.94
N HIS A 35 -4.85 31.35 36.64
CA HIS A 35 -3.62 31.30 37.44
C HIS A 35 -2.40 31.15 36.54
N SER A 36 -1.77 32.31 36.32
CA SER A 36 -0.38 32.53 36.01
C SER A 36 0.48 32.30 37.26
N MET A 37 1.55 31.53 37.12
CA MET A 37 2.76 31.53 37.96
C MET A 37 3.89 31.20 36.96
N GLU A 38 4.65 32.16 36.43
CA GLU A 38 5.76 32.86 37.10
C GLU A 38 6.51 31.96 38.09
N ASN A 39 7.69 31.51 37.69
CA ASN A 39 8.75 31.34 38.65
C ASN A 39 10.11 31.72 38.05
N GLU A 40 10.81 32.50 38.86
CA GLU A 40 11.92 33.38 38.52
C GLU A 40 13.26 32.65 38.41
N ASN A 41 14.11 33.28 37.60
CA ASN A 41 15.55 33.47 37.77
C ASN A 41 16.21 32.89 39.04
N LYS A 42 17.31 32.16 38.82
CA LYS A 42 18.53 32.30 39.62
C LYS A 42 19.73 32.52 38.70
N LEU A 43 20.19 33.77 38.67
CA LEU A 43 21.56 34.13 38.30
C LEU A 43 22.53 33.70 39.41
N ALA A 44 23.69 33.21 39.00
CA ALA A 44 24.95 33.42 39.72
C ALA A 44 26.02 33.81 38.69
N SER A 45 26.47 35.06 38.82
CA SER A 45 27.69 35.71 38.30
C SER A 45 28.97 34.92 38.58
N GLY A 46 30.11 35.08 37.92
CA GLY A 46 30.66 36.00 36.90
C GLY A 46 31.91 35.30 36.30
N ASP A 47 32.86 35.87 35.57
CA ASP A 47 33.21 37.20 35.07
C ASP A 47 34.37 36.98 34.05
N GLN A 48 34.62 37.98 33.19
CA GLN A 48 35.79 38.21 32.31
C GLN A 48 35.90 37.35 31.04
N GLY A 49 35.98 37.88 29.82
CA GLY A 49 36.25 39.24 29.35
C GLY A 49 37.38 39.21 28.32
N SER A 50 37.07 39.40 27.03
CA SER A 50 37.86 40.19 26.06
C SER A 50 37.34 39.95 24.65
N GLY A 51 36.84 41.00 24.00
CA GLY A 51 36.39 40.95 22.61
C GLY A 51 37.54 41.04 21.62
N LEU A 52 37.27 40.58 20.38
CA LEU A 52 37.94 41.04 19.17
C LEU A 52 37.08 40.75 17.93
N LYS A 53 36.64 41.86 17.32
CA LYS A 53 36.47 42.19 15.89
C LYS A 53 35.92 41.13 14.90
N ARG A 54 34.82 41.53 14.25
CA ARG A 54 34.30 41.00 12.98
C ARG A 54 35.33 41.13 11.85
N SER A 55 35.44 40.08 11.05
CA SER A 55 35.80 40.17 9.62
C SER A 55 34.92 39.22 8.83
N VAL A 56 34.20 39.79 7.87
CA VAL A 56 33.43 39.09 6.83
C VAL A 56 34.43 38.58 5.80
N ALA A 57 34.47 37.27 5.55
CA ALA A 57 35.13 36.68 4.39
C ALA A 57 34.45 35.33 4.06
N ASP A 58 33.93 35.31 2.84
CA ASP A 58 33.44 34.23 1.99
C ASP A 58 33.74 32.78 2.44
N VAL A 59 32.66 32.01 2.67
CA VAL A 59 32.69 30.55 2.68
C VAL A 59 31.93 30.10 1.43
N GLU A 60 32.69 29.80 0.37
CA GLU A 60 32.19 29.02 -0.76
C GLU A 60 31.67 27.68 -0.23
N GLY A 61 30.42 27.35 -0.56
CA GLY A 61 29.76 26.14 -0.13
C GLY A 61 30.44 24.90 -0.71
N GLU A 62 30.95 24.03 0.18
CA GLU A 62 31.34 22.68 -0.20
C GLU A 62 30.14 21.96 -0.85
N PRO A 63 30.34 21.28 -1.99
CA PRO A 63 29.30 20.46 -2.59
C PRO A 63 28.94 19.31 -1.64
N PRO A 64 27.66 18.88 -1.58
CA PRO A 64 27.25 17.81 -0.68
C PRO A 64 28.05 16.54 -0.99
N LYS A 65 28.70 16.02 0.05
CA LYS A 65 29.50 14.78 0.00
C LYS A 65 28.63 13.65 -0.54
N LYS A 66 29.07 13.04 -1.65
CA LYS A 66 28.50 11.81 -2.20
C LYS A 66 28.45 10.74 -1.11
N VAL A 67 27.26 10.23 -0.85
CA VAL A 67 27.04 9.06 0.01
C VAL A 67 27.80 7.86 -0.60
N PRO A 68 28.53 7.06 0.20
CA PRO A 68 29.28 5.91 -0.31
C PRO A 68 28.39 4.87 -0.99
N SER A 69 28.83 4.38 -2.14
CA SER A 69 28.10 3.50 -3.06
C SER A 69 28.05 2.03 -2.65
N GLU A 70 27.94 1.71 -1.36
CA GLU A 70 27.86 0.33 -0.86
C GLU A 70 26.55 -0.01 -0.10
N ALA A 71 25.63 0.95 0.03
CA ALA A 71 24.30 0.68 0.56
C ALA A 71 23.43 -0.01 -0.50
N GLY A 72 23.03 -1.27 -0.29
CA GLY A 72 22.17 -2.00 -1.22
C GLY A 72 20.78 -1.35 -1.36
N HIS A 73 20.12 -1.52 -2.51
CA HIS A 73 18.84 -0.86 -2.83
C HIS A 73 17.78 -0.96 -1.71
N GLY A 74 17.62 -2.12 -1.09
CA GLY A 74 16.70 -2.30 0.04
C GLY A 74 16.98 -1.36 1.22
N GLN A 75 18.23 -1.00 1.49
CA GLN A 75 18.56 -0.02 2.53
C GLN A 75 18.12 1.39 2.15
N ALA A 76 18.22 1.76 0.86
CA ALA A 76 17.71 3.04 0.36
C ALA A 76 16.17 3.11 0.46
N VAL A 77 15.48 2.02 0.13
CA VAL A 77 14.02 1.91 0.31
C VAL A 77 13.65 2.05 1.79
N ALA A 78 14.35 1.34 2.69
CA ALA A 78 14.11 1.40 4.12
C ALA A 78 14.33 2.82 4.68
N ALA A 79 15.43 3.48 4.29
CA ALA A 79 15.74 4.84 4.70
C ALA A 79 14.66 5.83 4.26
N HIS A 80 14.24 5.77 2.99
CA HIS A 80 13.20 6.65 2.46
C HIS A 80 11.89 6.55 3.26
N TYR A 81 11.39 5.34 3.51
CA TYR A 81 10.12 5.16 4.24
C TYR A 81 10.23 5.50 5.74
N ASN A 82 11.43 5.32 6.33
CA ASN A 82 11.73 5.75 7.70
C ASN A 82 11.73 7.29 7.83
N GLU A 83 12.22 8.01 6.82
CA GLU A 83 12.30 9.49 6.82
C GLU A 83 10.98 10.17 6.47
N LEU A 84 10.12 9.51 5.68
CA LEU A 84 8.83 10.06 5.26
C LEU A 84 7.98 10.40 6.49
N GLN A 85 7.69 11.66 6.75
CA GLN A 85 6.91 12.06 7.93
C GLN A 85 5.44 11.68 7.81
N GLU A 86 4.82 11.22 8.90
CA GLU A 86 3.37 11.08 8.94
C GLU A 86 2.72 12.47 9.11
N VAL A 87 2.19 12.98 8.00
CA VAL A 87 1.29 14.13 8.02
C VAL A 87 -0.13 13.65 8.35
N GLY A 88 -0.79 14.31 9.32
CA GLY A 88 -2.13 13.96 9.78
C GLY A 88 -3.20 14.06 8.69
N LEU A 89 -4.41 13.55 8.98
CA LEU A 89 -5.52 13.50 8.02
C LEU A 89 -5.87 14.87 7.41
N GLU A 90 -5.81 15.94 8.19
CA GLU A 90 -6.08 17.31 7.73
C GLU A 90 -5.09 17.75 6.65
N LYS A 91 -3.78 17.58 6.87
CA LYS A 91 -2.77 17.89 5.85
C LYS A 91 -2.91 17.01 4.61
N ARG A 92 -3.23 15.72 4.79
CA ARG A 92 -3.49 14.82 3.66
C ARG A 92 -4.70 15.25 2.83
N SER A 93 -5.72 15.86 3.45
CA SER A 93 -6.92 16.34 2.74
C SER A 93 -6.65 17.55 1.83
N GLN A 94 -5.55 18.28 2.08
CA GLN A 94 -5.12 19.44 1.30
C GLN A 94 -4.13 19.07 0.18
N SER A 95 -3.75 17.80 0.08
CA SER A 95 -2.76 17.32 -0.88
C SER A 95 -3.33 17.27 -2.30
N ARG A 96 -2.50 17.61 -3.30
CA ARG A 96 -2.84 17.48 -4.73
C ARG A 96 -3.19 16.05 -5.14
N ILE A 97 -2.65 15.06 -4.42
CA ILE A 97 -2.89 13.63 -4.66
C ILE A 97 -3.95 13.02 -3.75
N PHE A 98 -4.78 13.84 -3.08
CA PHE A 98 -5.84 13.36 -2.18
C PHE A 98 -6.74 12.31 -2.84
N TYR A 99 -7.30 12.62 -4.01
CA TYR A 99 -8.19 11.71 -4.74
C TYR A 99 -7.47 10.43 -5.18
N LEU A 100 -6.20 10.52 -5.59
CA LEU A 100 -5.36 9.37 -5.95
C LEU A 100 -5.16 8.43 -4.75
N ARG A 101 -4.80 8.98 -3.58
CA ARG A 101 -4.64 8.21 -2.33
C ARG A 101 -5.94 7.51 -1.95
N ASN A 102 -7.08 8.19 -2.09
CA ASN A 102 -8.39 7.63 -1.79
C ASN A 102 -8.79 6.53 -2.77
N PHE A 103 -8.51 6.71 -4.06
CA PHE A 103 -8.75 5.70 -5.09
C PHE A 103 -7.88 4.46 -4.88
N ASN A 104 -6.58 4.62 -4.62
CA ASN A 104 -5.71 3.50 -4.29
C ASN A 104 -6.24 2.73 -3.06
N ASN A 105 -6.71 3.45 -2.04
CA ASN A 105 -7.34 2.82 -0.88
C ASN A 105 -8.67 2.12 -1.21
N TRP A 106 -9.48 2.67 -2.12
CA TRP A 106 -10.71 2.04 -2.60
C TRP A 106 -10.41 0.76 -3.35
N THR A 107 -9.48 0.79 -4.32
CA THR A 107 -9.04 -0.38 -5.09
C THR A 107 -8.59 -1.50 -4.17
N LYS A 108 -7.71 -1.18 -3.20
CA LYS A 108 -7.26 -2.14 -2.19
C LYS A 108 -8.40 -2.68 -1.34
N SER A 109 -9.37 -1.83 -0.96
CA SER A 109 -10.52 -2.27 -0.13
C SER A 109 -11.41 -3.25 -0.88
N VAL A 110 -11.72 -2.97 -2.15
CA VAL A 110 -12.53 -3.85 -2.99
C VAL A 110 -11.80 -5.16 -3.27
N LEU A 111 -10.52 -5.09 -3.62
CA LEU A 111 -9.69 -6.28 -3.84
C LEU A 111 -9.63 -7.18 -2.60
N ILE A 112 -9.25 -6.61 -1.45
CA ILE A 112 -9.11 -7.35 -0.21
C ILE A 112 -10.45 -7.98 0.19
N GLY A 113 -11.55 -7.23 0.08
CA GLY A 113 -12.89 -7.73 0.38
C GLY A 113 -13.26 -8.93 -0.49
N GLU A 114 -13.05 -8.85 -1.80
CA GLU A 114 -13.33 -9.93 -2.74
C GLU A 114 -12.62 -11.24 -2.37
N PHE A 115 -11.31 -11.18 -2.07
CA PHE A 115 -10.54 -12.39 -1.77
C PHE A 115 -10.78 -12.92 -0.36
N ILE A 116 -11.09 -12.05 0.60
CA ILE A 116 -11.61 -12.49 1.90
C ILE A 116 -12.90 -13.29 1.72
N ASP A 117 -13.83 -12.79 0.91
CA ASP A 117 -15.11 -13.47 0.70
C ASP A 117 -14.94 -14.81 -0.04
N ARG A 118 -14.04 -14.89 -1.01
CA ARG A 118 -13.68 -16.16 -1.68
C ARG A 118 -13.10 -17.19 -0.70
N VAL A 119 -12.17 -16.79 0.16
CA VAL A 119 -11.61 -17.69 1.19
C VAL A 119 -12.69 -18.08 2.20
N ARG A 120 -13.56 -17.13 2.57
CA ARG A 120 -14.63 -17.32 3.55
C ARG A 120 -15.68 -18.34 3.13
N GLN A 121 -15.84 -18.59 1.83
CA GLN A 121 -16.67 -19.68 1.31
C GLN A 121 -16.16 -21.07 1.76
N LYS A 122 -14.87 -21.20 2.06
CA LYS A 122 -14.21 -22.46 2.45
C LYS A 122 -13.90 -22.53 3.96
N LYS A 123 -13.58 -21.39 4.60
CA LYS A 123 -13.09 -21.35 6.00
C LYS A 123 -13.39 -20.01 6.69
N SER A 124 -13.76 -20.04 7.97
CA SER A 124 -14.03 -18.83 8.77
C SER A 124 -12.76 -18.13 9.28
N ASP A 125 -11.78 -18.92 9.70
CA ASP A 125 -10.58 -18.47 10.41
C ASP A 125 -9.47 -18.09 9.45
N ILE A 126 -9.54 -16.87 8.91
CA ILE A 126 -8.63 -16.38 7.85
C ILE A 126 -7.33 -15.86 8.46
N THR A 127 -6.19 -16.36 7.99
CA THR A 127 -4.84 -15.88 8.35
C THR A 127 -4.18 -15.20 7.15
N VAL A 128 -3.65 -14.00 7.35
CA VAL A 128 -3.15 -13.14 6.27
C VAL A 128 -1.69 -12.74 6.51
N LEU A 129 -0.89 -12.76 5.44
CA LEU A 129 0.42 -12.10 5.38
C LEU A 129 0.27 -10.77 4.62
N ASP A 130 0.70 -9.67 5.21
CA ASP A 130 0.77 -8.34 4.59
C ASP A 130 2.24 -7.97 4.37
N LEU A 131 2.70 -8.17 3.12
CA LEU A 131 4.09 -8.06 2.69
C LEU A 131 4.38 -6.64 2.21
N GLY A 132 5.24 -5.94 2.93
CA GLY A 132 5.46 -4.50 2.78
C GLY A 132 4.29 -3.71 3.36
N CYS A 133 3.97 -3.98 4.62
CA CYS A 133 2.79 -3.41 5.29
C CYS A 133 2.87 -1.88 5.48
N GLY A 134 4.07 -1.30 5.31
CA GLY A 134 4.38 0.08 5.62
C GLY A 134 3.87 0.45 7.01
N LYS A 135 3.25 1.62 7.12
CA LYS A 135 2.71 2.20 8.37
C LYS A 135 1.30 1.69 8.73
N GLY A 136 0.92 0.51 8.24
CA GLY A 136 -0.37 -0.11 8.55
C GLY A 136 -1.59 0.55 7.91
N GLY A 137 -1.46 1.02 6.66
CA GLY A 137 -2.57 1.62 5.90
C GLY A 137 -3.74 0.67 5.62
N ASP A 138 -3.50 -0.64 5.68
CA ASP A 138 -4.49 -1.68 5.38
C ASP A 138 -5.09 -2.36 6.63
N LEU A 139 -4.61 -2.02 7.84
CA LEU A 139 -5.12 -2.58 9.11
C LEU A 139 -6.65 -2.48 9.27
N LEU A 140 -7.24 -1.33 8.89
CA LEU A 140 -8.69 -1.14 8.97
C LEU A 140 -9.44 -2.02 7.95
N LYS A 141 -8.83 -2.31 6.80
CA LYS A 141 -9.39 -3.17 5.76
C LYS A 141 -9.45 -4.61 6.28
N TRP A 142 -8.36 -5.07 6.88
CA TRP A 142 -8.28 -6.38 7.54
C TRP A 142 -9.25 -6.52 8.71
N ARG A 143 -9.42 -5.46 9.54
CA ARG A 143 -10.39 -5.46 10.64
C ARG A 143 -11.82 -5.57 10.13
N LYS A 144 -12.20 -4.76 9.13
CA LYS A 144 -13.53 -4.87 8.49
C LYS A 144 -13.74 -6.22 7.84
N GLY A 145 -12.66 -6.79 7.30
CA GLY A 145 -12.59 -8.13 6.77
C GLY A 145 -12.71 -9.23 7.81
N ARG A 146 -12.73 -8.95 9.13
CA ARG A 146 -12.90 -9.93 10.22
C ARG A 146 -12.00 -11.18 10.07
N ILE A 147 -10.73 -10.96 9.74
CA ILE A 147 -9.73 -12.03 9.72
C ILE A 147 -9.40 -12.47 11.16
N LYS A 148 -8.74 -13.62 11.31
CA LYS A 148 -8.31 -14.15 12.61
C LYS A 148 -6.91 -13.70 13.01
N LYS A 149 -5.94 -13.80 12.10
CA LYS A 149 -4.53 -13.46 12.34
C LYS A 149 -3.96 -12.66 11.16
N LEU A 150 -3.14 -11.66 11.47
CA LEU A 150 -2.38 -10.86 10.51
C LEU A 150 -0.89 -10.90 10.85
N VAL A 151 -0.05 -11.21 9.86
CA VAL A 151 1.40 -11.02 9.96
C VAL A 151 1.76 -9.83 9.08
N CYS A 152 2.29 -8.77 9.68
CA CYS A 152 2.73 -7.55 9.00
C CYS A 152 4.26 -7.56 8.92
N THR A 153 4.81 -7.46 7.71
CA THR A 153 6.26 -7.40 7.50
C THR A 153 6.65 -6.22 6.63
N ASP A 154 7.76 -5.55 6.97
CA ASP A 154 8.33 -4.48 6.16
C ASP A 154 9.85 -4.41 6.39
N ILE A 155 10.57 -3.83 5.42
CA ILE A 155 12.02 -3.63 5.52
C ILE A 155 12.36 -2.46 6.45
N ALA A 156 11.49 -1.46 6.51
CA ALA A 156 11.64 -0.25 7.31
C ALA A 156 11.15 -0.46 8.76
N ASP A 157 12.06 -0.55 9.73
CA ASP A 157 11.71 -0.78 11.14
C ASP A 157 10.73 0.29 11.68
N ILE A 158 10.94 1.57 11.37
CA ILE A 158 10.06 2.65 11.84
C ILE A 158 8.64 2.44 11.31
N SER A 159 8.50 2.01 10.05
CA SER A 159 7.19 1.67 9.46
C SER A 159 6.54 0.50 10.20
N VAL A 160 7.29 -0.55 10.54
CA VAL A 160 6.79 -1.70 11.32
C VAL A 160 6.32 -1.26 12.72
N GLN A 161 7.12 -0.45 13.43
CA GLN A 161 6.74 0.07 14.75
C GLN A 161 5.50 0.97 14.68
N GLN A 162 5.39 1.82 13.66
CA GLN A 162 4.20 2.65 13.43
C GLN A 162 2.96 1.81 13.11
N CYS A 163 3.10 0.76 12.29
CA CYS A 163 2.06 -0.21 12.01
C CYS A 163 1.58 -0.89 13.30
N LYS A 164 2.52 -1.34 14.14
CA LYS A 164 2.24 -1.94 15.45
C LYS A 164 1.50 -0.98 16.37
N GLN A 165 1.97 0.26 16.52
CA GLN A 165 1.30 1.27 17.34
C GLN A 165 -0.14 1.51 16.87
N ARG A 166 -0.35 1.62 15.55
CA ARG A 166 -1.68 1.81 14.97
C ARG A 166 -2.62 0.63 15.24
N TYR A 167 -2.10 -0.59 15.24
CA TYR A 167 -2.85 -1.78 15.63
C TYR A 167 -3.23 -1.74 17.12
N GLU A 168 -2.29 -1.43 18.02
CA GLU A 168 -2.56 -1.34 19.45
C GLU A 168 -3.58 -0.24 19.77
N ASP A 169 -3.47 0.93 19.15
CA ASP A 169 -4.48 2.00 19.26
C ASP A 169 -5.86 1.55 18.80
N MET A 170 -5.91 0.76 17.71
CA MET A 170 -7.15 0.22 17.17
C MET A 170 -7.76 -0.82 18.12
N LYS A 171 -6.92 -1.65 18.74
CA LYS A 171 -7.28 -2.69 19.71
C LYS A 171 -7.75 -2.09 21.04
N ALA A 172 -7.09 -1.06 21.55
CA ALA A 172 -7.46 -0.35 22.77
C ALA A 172 -8.85 0.31 22.66
N ARG A 173 -9.27 0.69 21.45
CA ARG A 173 -10.60 1.26 21.16
C ARG A 173 -11.68 0.20 20.91
N CYS A 174 -11.34 -1.08 20.82
CA CYS A 174 -12.33 -2.14 20.63
C CYS A 174 -13.17 -2.31 21.89
N ARG A 175 -14.50 -2.40 21.70
CA ARG A 175 -15.42 -2.75 22.79
C ARG A 175 -15.23 -4.21 23.19
N TYR A 176 -15.65 -4.56 24.41
CA TYR A 176 -15.52 -5.93 24.95
C TYR A 176 -16.04 -7.05 24.01
N ASN A 177 -17.07 -6.76 23.19
CA ASN A 177 -17.66 -7.73 22.25
C ASN A 177 -17.08 -7.65 20.83
N GLU A 178 -16.18 -6.71 20.54
CA GLU A 178 -15.55 -6.58 19.23
C GLU A 178 -14.23 -7.35 19.20
N ARG A 179 -14.21 -8.48 18.48
CA ARG A 179 -12.97 -9.20 18.20
C ARG A 179 -12.18 -8.47 17.12
N ILE A 180 -10.92 -8.19 17.44
CA ILE A 180 -9.87 -7.81 16.48
C ILE A 180 -9.00 -9.03 16.21
N PHE A 181 -8.36 -9.08 15.04
CA PHE A 181 -7.41 -10.14 14.72
C PHE A 181 -6.19 -10.10 15.64
N ASP A 182 -5.57 -11.26 15.86
CA ASP A 182 -4.22 -11.34 16.43
C ASP A 182 -3.21 -10.81 15.41
N ALA A 183 -2.19 -10.08 15.86
CA ALA A 183 -1.21 -9.49 14.97
C ALA A 183 0.22 -9.82 15.38
N GLU A 184 1.07 -10.04 14.37
CA GLU A 184 2.50 -10.24 14.49
C GLU A 184 3.22 -9.24 13.57
N PHE A 185 4.31 -8.64 14.04
CA PHE A 185 5.03 -7.57 13.35
C PHE A 185 6.49 -7.95 13.20
N ILE A 186 6.98 -8.02 11.95
CA ILE A 186 8.31 -8.52 11.62
C ILE A 186 9.05 -7.47 10.80
N GLN A 187 10.24 -7.09 11.26
CA GLN A 187 11.18 -6.32 10.45
C GLN A 187 12.07 -7.30 9.67
N ALA A 188 12.02 -7.22 8.33
CA ALA A 188 12.78 -8.11 7.46
C ALA A 188 12.88 -7.55 6.03
N ASP A 189 14.01 -7.81 5.37
CA ASP A 189 14.10 -7.64 3.93
C ASP A 189 13.50 -8.89 3.26
N SER A 190 12.22 -8.84 2.90
CA SER A 190 11.52 -9.97 2.26
C SER A 190 12.11 -10.40 0.91
N THR A 191 13.07 -9.66 0.36
CA THR A 191 13.81 -10.03 -0.87
C THR A 191 15.08 -10.84 -0.58
N LYS A 192 15.55 -10.90 0.67
CA LYS A 192 16.79 -11.58 1.06
C LYS A 192 16.61 -12.55 2.21
N ASP A 193 15.77 -12.18 3.17
CA ASP A 193 15.46 -12.98 4.34
C ASP A 193 14.38 -14.02 4.03
N LEU A 194 14.49 -15.21 4.60
CA LEU A 194 13.42 -16.21 4.59
C LEU A 194 12.45 -15.95 5.76
N LEU A 195 11.25 -15.45 5.48
CA LEU A 195 10.27 -15.06 6.50
C LEU A 195 9.80 -16.23 7.37
N SER A 196 9.74 -17.45 6.83
CA SER A 196 9.33 -18.63 7.60
C SER A 196 10.23 -18.96 8.79
N SER A 197 11.48 -18.48 8.77
CA SER A 197 12.40 -18.59 9.91
C SER A 197 12.16 -17.55 11.01
N LYS A 198 11.33 -16.53 10.73
CA LYS A 198 11.06 -15.40 11.62
C LYS A 198 9.67 -15.41 12.23
N TYR A 199 8.77 -16.28 11.77
CA TYR A 199 7.44 -16.40 12.35
C TYR A 199 7.52 -16.91 13.79
N SER A 200 6.69 -16.34 14.66
CA SER A 200 6.52 -16.78 16.05
C SER A 200 6.09 -18.25 16.16
N ASP A 201 5.31 -18.70 15.18
CA ASP A 201 4.91 -20.09 14.99
C ASP A 201 5.47 -20.58 13.63
N PRO A 202 6.46 -21.48 13.63
CA PRO A 202 7.06 -22.04 12.40
C PRO A 202 6.06 -22.75 11.48
N ASP A 203 4.94 -23.25 12.03
CA ASP A 203 3.90 -23.94 11.28
C ASP A 203 2.85 -22.97 10.70
N THR A 204 3.06 -21.66 10.82
CA THR A 204 2.14 -20.63 10.29
C THR A 204 1.90 -20.84 8.80
N ARG A 205 0.62 -20.95 8.44
CA ARG A 205 0.13 -20.96 7.07
C ARG A 205 -0.81 -19.80 6.82
N PHE A 206 -0.82 -19.32 5.59
CA PHE A 206 -1.63 -18.17 5.17
C PHE A 206 -2.74 -18.61 4.22
N ASP A 207 -3.90 -17.98 4.34
CA ASP A 207 -4.98 -18.12 3.37
C ASP A 207 -4.87 -17.01 2.29
N ILE A 208 -4.30 -15.86 2.65
CA ILE A 208 -4.02 -14.74 1.73
C ILE A 208 -2.64 -14.16 2.03
N CYS A 209 -1.83 -13.93 0.99
CA CYS A 209 -0.69 -13.03 1.03
C CYS A 209 -1.01 -11.78 0.21
N SER A 210 -0.95 -10.60 0.82
CA SER A 210 -1.17 -9.31 0.18
C SER A 210 0.15 -8.57 0.02
N CYS A 211 0.46 -8.10 -1.19
CA CYS A 211 1.68 -7.34 -1.50
C CYS A 211 1.30 -6.08 -2.31
N GLN A 212 1.08 -4.97 -1.62
CA GLN A 212 0.48 -3.76 -2.21
C GLN A 212 1.53 -2.69 -2.48
N PHE A 213 1.82 -2.39 -3.75
CA PHE A 213 2.83 -1.41 -4.17
C PHE A 213 4.25 -1.70 -3.66
N VAL A 214 4.63 -2.98 -3.61
CA VAL A 214 5.92 -3.40 -3.02
C VAL A 214 6.73 -4.30 -3.97
N TYR A 215 6.05 -5.11 -4.77
CA TYR A 215 6.70 -6.23 -5.44
C TYR A 215 7.80 -5.82 -6.45
N HIS A 216 7.66 -4.66 -7.10
CA HIS A 216 8.64 -4.12 -8.05
C HIS A 216 10.01 -3.80 -7.42
N TYR A 217 10.09 -3.54 -6.10
CA TYR A 217 11.39 -3.34 -5.44
C TYR A 217 12.24 -4.62 -5.44
N SER A 218 11.63 -5.80 -5.60
CA SER A 218 12.36 -7.07 -5.65
C SER A 218 13.05 -7.37 -6.99
N PHE A 219 12.70 -6.65 -8.05
CA PHE A 219 13.18 -6.92 -9.41
C PHE A 219 14.58 -6.36 -9.71
N GLU A 220 15.32 -5.97 -8.67
CA GLU A 220 16.75 -5.63 -8.77
C GLU A 220 17.57 -6.81 -9.32
N THR A 221 17.33 -8.02 -8.79
CA THR A 221 17.98 -9.26 -9.22
C THR A 221 16.96 -10.41 -9.28
N TYR A 222 17.33 -11.50 -9.97
CA TYR A 222 16.50 -12.71 -9.99
C TYR A 222 16.32 -13.30 -8.59
N GLU A 223 17.40 -13.36 -7.82
CA GLU A 223 17.45 -13.95 -6.49
C GLU A 223 16.49 -13.22 -5.54
N GLN A 224 16.45 -11.89 -5.62
CA GLN A 224 15.56 -11.04 -4.82
C GLN A 224 14.08 -11.25 -5.18
N ALA A 225 13.76 -11.27 -6.48
CA ALA A 225 12.41 -11.52 -6.96
C ALA A 225 11.92 -12.94 -6.62
N ASP A 226 12.77 -13.96 -6.78
CA ASP A 226 12.43 -15.35 -6.43
C ASP A 226 12.26 -15.54 -4.92
N MET A 227 13.10 -14.91 -4.09
CA MET A 227 12.95 -14.94 -2.64
C MET A 227 11.66 -14.26 -2.18
N MET A 228 11.30 -13.11 -2.75
CA MET A 228 10.03 -12.45 -2.42
C MET A 228 8.81 -13.31 -2.80
N LEU A 229 8.84 -14.00 -3.95
CA LEU A 229 7.80 -14.99 -4.29
C LEU A 229 7.78 -16.18 -3.34
N LYS A 230 8.94 -16.71 -3.00
CA LYS A 230 9.07 -17.81 -2.03
C LYS A 230 8.41 -17.42 -0.70
N ASN A 231 8.67 -16.22 -0.21
CA ASN A 231 8.05 -15.69 1.00
C ASN A 231 6.54 -15.45 0.86
N ALA A 232 6.09 -14.93 -0.28
CA ALA A 232 4.68 -14.65 -0.53
C ALA A 232 3.83 -15.92 -0.72
N CYS A 233 4.40 -16.95 -1.35
CA CYS A 233 3.66 -18.12 -1.83
C CYS A 233 3.95 -19.39 -1.03
N GLY A 234 5.16 -19.54 -0.48
CA GLY A 234 5.63 -20.81 0.11
C GLY A 234 4.84 -21.28 1.32
N ASN A 235 4.24 -20.36 2.08
CA ASN A 235 3.42 -20.66 3.25
C ASN A 235 1.90 -20.54 2.97
N LEU A 236 1.47 -20.32 1.74
CA LEU A 236 0.04 -20.35 1.40
C LEU A 236 -0.53 -21.77 1.57
N SER A 237 -1.73 -21.86 2.13
CA SER A 237 -2.51 -23.10 2.18
C SER A 237 -3.09 -23.41 0.80
N PRO A 238 -3.27 -24.69 0.41
CA PRO A 238 -3.98 -25.05 -0.83
C PRO A 238 -5.27 -24.24 -1.04
N GLY A 239 -5.42 -23.61 -2.22
CA GLY A 239 -6.53 -22.70 -2.52
C GLY A 239 -6.44 -21.31 -1.90
N GLY A 240 -5.30 -20.95 -1.30
CA GLY A 240 -4.95 -19.61 -0.83
C GLY A 240 -4.48 -18.71 -1.97
N TYR A 241 -4.50 -17.40 -1.73
CA TYR A 241 -4.27 -16.40 -2.76
C TYR A 241 -3.06 -15.51 -2.49
N PHE A 242 -2.20 -15.33 -3.49
CA PHE A 242 -1.27 -14.21 -3.55
C PHE A 242 -1.94 -13.06 -4.32
N ILE A 243 -2.20 -11.95 -3.65
CA ILE A 243 -2.82 -10.75 -4.23
C ILE A 243 -1.88 -9.56 -4.12
N GLY A 244 -1.83 -8.70 -5.13
CA GLY A 244 -0.92 -7.57 -5.07
C GLY A 244 -1.08 -6.55 -6.17
N THR A 245 -0.41 -5.41 -5.98
CA THR A 245 -0.44 -4.30 -6.91
C THR A 245 0.97 -3.86 -7.29
N THR A 246 1.25 -3.72 -8.58
CA THR A 246 2.60 -3.34 -9.08
C THR A 246 2.53 -2.57 -10.40
N PRO A 247 3.54 -1.75 -10.75
CA PRO A 247 3.59 -1.06 -12.03
C PRO A 247 3.52 -1.98 -13.27
N ASN A 248 2.93 -1.46 -14.35
CA ASN A 248 2.59 -2.11 -15.59
C ASN A 248 3.67 -1.78 -16.60
N SER A 249 4.58 -2.73 -16.79
CA SER A 249 5.71 -2.56 -17.71
C SER A 249 5.29 -2.15 -19.11
N PHE A 250 4.18 -2.65 -19.65
CA PHE A 250 3.71 -2.26 -20.98
C PHE A 250 3.36 -0.77 -21.06
N GLU A 251 2.69 -0.23 -20.04
CA GLU A 251 2.32 1.19 -20.03
C GLU A 251 3.53 2.09 -19.75
N LEU A 252 4.42 1.66 -18.86
CA LEU A 252 5.69 2.36 -18.60
C LEU A 252 6.54 2.46 -19.86
N VAL A 253 6.80 1.33 -20.53
CA VAL A 253 7.60 1.30 -21.76
C VAL A 253 6.89 2.05 -22.88
N LYS A 254 5.57 1.92 -23.04
CA LYS A 254 4.82 2.66 -24.07
C LYS A 254 4.99 4.18 -23.93
N ARG A 255 4.93 4.72 -22.71
CA ARG A 255 5.10 6.16 -22.46
C ARG A 255 6.55 6.61 -22.60
N LEU A 256 7.49 5.79 -22.14
CA LEU A 256 8.91 6.02 -22.37
C LEU A 256 9.24 6.07 -23.85
N GLU A 257 8.71 5.12 -24.63
CA GLU A 257 8.92 5.04 -26.08
C GLU A 257 8.33 6.23 -26.84
N ALA A 258 7.20 6.76 -26.35
CA ALA A 258 6.59 7.98 -26.90
C ALA A 258 7.32 9.28 -26.49
N SER A 259 8.14 9.26 -25.43
CA SER A 259 8.90 10.43 -24.98
C SER A 259 10.15 10.67 -25.83
N GLU A 260 10.52 11.94 -26.03
CA GLU A 260 11.78 12.33 -26.66
C GLU A 260 13.00 12.07 -25.78
N THR A 261 12.80 11.89 -24.47
CA THR A 261 13.85 11.70 -23.47
C THR A 261 13.68 10.37 -22.71
N ASN A 262 14.59 10.07 -21.78
CA ASN A 262 14.44 8.94 -20.86
C ASN A 262 13.44 9.23 -19.71
N SER A 263 12.71 10.33 -19.78
CA SER A 263 11.76 10.76 -18.76
C SER A 263 10.38 11.02 -19.33
N PHE A 264 9.34 10.74 -18.55
CA PHE A 264 7.97 11.14 -18.82
C PHE A 264 7.23 11.39 -17.51
N GLY A 265 6.14 12.16 -17.54
CA GLY A 265 5.41 12.51 -16.33
C GLY A 265 4.45 13.68 -16.56
N ASN A 266 3.99 14.24 -15.45
CA ASN A 266 3.24 15.49 -15.40
C ASN A 266 3.56 16.20 -14.08
N ASP A 267 2.79 17.23 -13.73
CA ASP A 267 3.04 18.03 -12.51
C ASP A 267 2.83 17.27 -11.19
N VAL A 268 2.39 16.01 -11.24
CA VAL A 268 2.08 15.17 -10.06
C VAL A 268 3.06 14.00 -9.91
N TYR A 269 3.49 13.41 -11.01
CA TYR A 269 4.46 12.30 -11.00
C TYR A 269 5.49 12.43 -12.11
N SER A 270 6.66 11.87 -11.90
CA SER A 270 7.65 11.70 -12.96
C SER A 270 8.31 10.32 -12.89
N VAL A 271 8.65 9.79 -14.05
CA VAL A 271 9.36 8.53 -14.23
C VAL A 271 10.59 8.80 -15.06
N LYS A 272 11.75 8.35 -14.61
CA LYS A 272 13.01 8.50 -15.33
C LYS A 272 13.75 7.17 -15.40
N PHE A 273 13.87 6.63 -16.59
CA PHE A 273 14.66 5.43 -16.85
C PHE A 273 16.14 5.78 -16.98
N GLU A 274 17.01 4.85 -16.57
CA GLU A 274 18.45 5.00 -16.83
C GLU A 274 18.75 4.98 -18.33
N LYS A 275 18.08 4.09 -19.07
CA LYS A 275 18.24 3.92 -20.51
C LYS A 275 16.95 3.47 -21.19
N LYS A 276 16.65 4.08 -22.33
CA LYS A 276 15.55 3.71 -23.23
C LYS A 276 16.02 2.70 -24.29
N GLY A 277 15.12 1.79 -24.68
CA GLY A 277 15.38 0.75 -25.69
C GLY A 277 16.07 -0.52 -25.18
N GLU A 278 16.50 -0.54 -23.91
CA GLU A 278 17.06 -1.72 -23.24
C GLU A 278 16.29 -2.01 -21.95
N TYR A 279 15.59 -3.14 -21.94
CA TYR A 279 14.69 -3.52 -20.84
C TYR A 279 15.07 -4.92 -20.33
N PRO A 280 16.16 -5.05 -19.54
CA PRO A 280 16.54 -6.35 -18.99
C PRO A 280 15.45 -6.88 -18.06
N LEU A 281 15.34 -8.21 -17.97
CA LEU A 281 14.31 -8.88 -17.18
C LEU A 281 14.40 -8.58 -15.66
N PHE A 282 15.61 -8.31 -15.18
CA PHE A 282 15.92 -7.88 -13.81
C PHE A 282 16.88 -6.70 -13.88
N GLY A 283 16.86 -5.83 -12.88
CA GLY A 283 17.73 -4.65 -12.80
C GLY A 283 17.36 -3.52 -13.74
N CYS A 284 16.21 -3.59 -14.45
CA CYS A 284 15.73 -2.50 -15.29
C CYS A 284 15.18 -1.36 -14.41
N LYS A 285 16.08 -0.48 -14.00
CA LYS A 285 15.83 0.56 -13.01
C LYS A 285 15.22 1.82 -13.62
N TYR A 286 14.27 2.41 -12.90
CA TYR A 286 13.75 3.74 -13.15
C TYR A 286 13.51 4.47 -11.82
N ASP A 287 13.74 5.77 -11.80
CA ASP A 287 13.36 6.60 -10.66
C ASP A 287 11.88 6.93 -10.77
N PHE A 288 11.11 6.66 -9.71
CA PHE A 288 9.70 7.03 -9.62
C PHE A 288 9.51 8.12 -8.57
N HIS A 289 9.00 9.25 -9.04
CA HIS A 289 8.65 10.38 -8.20
C HIS A 289 7.14 10.56 -8.20
N LEU A 290 6.53 10.57 -7.02
CA LEU A 290 5.15 10.99 -6.80
C LEU A 290 5.12 11.98 -5.65
N GLU A 291 4.57 13.16 -5.91
CA GLU A 291 4.50 14.26 -4.96
C GLU A 291 4.01 13.77 -3.57
N GLU A 292 4.78 14.07 -2.51
CA GLU A 292 4.55 13.69 -1.11
C GLU A 292 4.51 12.18 -0.77
N VAL A 293 4.80 11.26 -1.70
CA VAL A 293 4.64 9.81 -1.43
C VAL A 293 5.92 9.04 -1.59
N VAL A 294 6.60 9.20 -2.73
CA VAL A 294 7.72 8.34 -3.07
C VAL A 294 8.69 9.06 -3.99
N ASP A 295 9.98 8.87 -3.74
CA ASP A 295 11.09 9.39 -4.54
C ASP A 295 12.27 8.42 -4.40
N ILE A 296 12.05 7.18 -4.87
CA ILE A 296 13.05 6.11 -4.82
C ILE A 296 13.08 5.35 -6.14
N PRO A 297 14.20 4.70 -6.46
CA PRO A 297 14.27 3.81 -7.59
C PRO A 297 13.27 2.65 -7.46
N GLU A 298 12.73 2.21 -8.59
CA GLU A 298 11.94 1.01 -8.75
C GLU A 298 12.51 0.18 -9.91
N PHE A 299 12.03 -1.07 -10.06
CA PHE A 299 12.44 -1.94 -11.17
C PHE A 299 11.26 -2.41 -12.00
N LEU A 300 11.48 -2.48 -13.31
CA LEU A 300 10.47 -2.87 -14.28
C LEU A 300 10.05 -4.33 -14.08
N VAL A 301 8.75 -4.54 -13.86
CA VAL A 301 8.18 -5.89 -13.71
C VAL A 301 7.53 -6.32 -15.02
N TYR A 302 8.20 -7.18 -15.79
CA TYR A 302 7.58 -7.82 -16.94
C TYR A 302 6.61 -8.90 -16.49
N PHE A 303 5.30 -8.65 -16.62
CA PHE A 303 4.29 -9.52 -16.02
C PHE A 303 4.37 -10.98 -16.48
N PRO A 304 4.57 -11.31 -17.77
CA PRO A 304 4.73 -12.71 -18.19
C PRO A 304 5.89 -13.42 -17.49
N LEU A 305 7.00 -12.71 -17.21
CA LEU A 305 8.09 -13.27 -16.39
C LEU A 305 7.63 -13.53 -14.95
N LEU A 306 6.93 -12.58 -14.32
CA LEU A 306 6.38 -12.78 -12.98
C LEU A 306 5.44 -14.00 -12.94
N GLU A 307 4.59 -14.16 -13.95
CA GLU A 307 3.70 -15.33 -14.06
C GLU A 307 4.51 -16.64 -14.14
N GLU A 308 5.54 -16.70 -14.97
CA GLU A 308 6.43 -17.88 -15.05
C GLU A 308 7.17 -18.15 -13.75
N MET A 309 7.68 -17.12 -13.07
CA MET A 309 8.32 -17.26 -11.78
C MET A 309 7.34 -17.77 -10.71
N ALA A 310 6.10 -17.27 -10.70
CA ALA A 310 5.08 -17.71 -9.76
C ALA A 310 4.72 -19.20 -9.93
N LYS A 311 4.73 -19.73 -11.17
CA LYS A 311 4.49 -21.16 -11.44
C LYS A 311 5.50 -22.07 -10.73
N LYS A 312 6.77 -21.65 -10.60
CA LYS A 312 7.81 -22.36 -9.84
C LYS A 312 7.41 -22.58 -8.37
N HIS A 313 6.57 -21.70 -7.83
CA HIS A 313 6.07 -21.75 -6.46
C HIS A 313 4.65 -22.35 -6.36
N GLY A 314 4.21 -23.12 -7.37
CA GLY A 314 2.92 -23.81 -7.38
C GLY A 314 1.71 -22.88 -7.58
N MET A 315 1.95 -21.67 -8.09
CA MET A 315 0.91 -20.67 -8.27
C MET A 315 0.36 -20.67 -9.70
N LYS A 316 -0.95 -20.50 -9.83
CA LYS A 316 -1.63 -20.30 -11.11
C LYS A 316 -2.29 -18.93 -11.13
N LEU A 317 -2.11 -18.19 -12.23
CA LEU A 317 -2.78 -16.91 -12.42
C LEU A 317 -4.31 -17.08 -12.41
N VAL A 318 -4.99 -16.31 -11.58
CA VAL A 318 -6.46 -16.23 -11.53
C VAL A 318 -6.94 -15.14 -12.48
N TYR A 319 -6.45 -13.90 -12.28
CA TYR A 319 -6.62 -12.83 -13.25
C TYR A 319 -5.57 -11.73 -13.07
N LYS A 320 -5.39 -10.95 -14.13
CA LYS A 320 -4.61 -9.71 -14.17
C LYS A 320 -5.46 -8.61 -14.76
N MET A 321 -5.58 -7.49 -14.06
CA MET A 321 -6.31 -6.32 -14.55
C MET A 321 -5.49 -5.06 -14.32
N THR A 322 -5.59 -4.10 -15.25
CA THR A 322 -5.20 -2.72 -14.98
C THR A 322 -6.18 -2.09 -13.99
N PHE A 323 -5.77 -1.03 -13.29
CA PHE A 323 -6.68 -0.29 -12.40
C PHE A 323 -7.92 0.26 -13.13
N ARG A 324 -7.81 0.61 -14.42
CA ARG A 324 -8.96 1.04 -15.22
C ARG A 324 -9.96 -0.09 -15.44
N GLU A 325 -9.49 -1.24 -15.93
CA GLU A 325 -10.36 -2.41 -16.14
C GLU A 325 -11.00 -2.84 -14.81
N PHE A 326 -10.22 -2.85 -13.73
CA PHE A 326 -10.73 -3.18 -12.39
C PHE A 326 -11.80 -2.18 -11.94
N TYR A 327 -11.57 -0.88 -12.10
CA TYR A 327 -12.58 0.13 -11.80
C TYR A 327 -13.85 -0.05 -12.62
N GLU A 328 -13.72 -0.15 -13.95
CA GLU A 328 -14.85 -0.28 -14.86
C GLU A 328 -15.68 -1.54 -14.57
N GLU A 329 -15.04 -2.63 -14.15
CA GLU A 329 -15.72 -3.84 -13.70
C GLU A 329 -16.39 -3.64 -12.33
N LYS A 330 -15.62 -3.22 -11.32
CA LYS A 330 -16.10 -3.24 -9.93
C LYS A 330 -17.11 -2.14 -9.62
N ILE A 331 -17.11 -1.03 -10.35
CA ILE A 331 -18.07 0.08 -10.15
C ILE A 331 -19.50 -0.28 -10.54
N LYS A 332 -19.69 -1.38 -11.28
CA LYS A 332 -21.02 -1.92 -11.63
C LYS A 332 -21.77 -2.41 -10.37
N ASN A 333 -21.05 -2.79 -9.32
CA ASN A 333 -21.63 -3.12 -8.02
C ASN A 333 -21.96 -1.83 -7.24
N GLN A 334 -23.21 -1.71 -6.76
CA GLN A 334 -23.68 -0.52 -6.05
C GLN A 334 -22.96 -0.27 -4.71
N GLU A 335 -22.60 -1.32 -3.97
CA GLU A 335 -21.87 -1.19 -2.70
C GLU A 335 -20.47 -0.63 -2.94
N HIS A 336 -19.78 -1.09 -3.99
CA HIS A 336 -18.47 -0.57 -4.38
C HIS A 336 -18.56 0.89 -4.82
N LYS A 337 -19.62 1.26 -5.54
CA LYS A 337 -19.89 2.65 -5.95
C LYS A 337 -20.18 3.56 -4.76
N MET A 338 -20.97 3.09 -3.79
CA MET A 338 -21.21 3.84 -2.55
C MET A 338 -19.93 3.98 -1.72
N LEU A 339 -19.10 2.93 -1.65
CA LEU A 339 -17.81 2.99 -0.98
C LEU A 339 -16.88 4.01 -1.63
N LEU A 340 -16.79 4.05 -2.97
CA LEU A 340 -16.00 5.02 -3.71
C LEU A 340 -16.38 6.46 -3.36
N ARG A 341 -17.69 6.74 -3.34
CA ARG A 341 -18.24 8.07 -2.98
C ARG A 341 -17.93 8.44 -1.54
N ARG A 342 -18.16 7.52 -0.59
CA ARG A 342 -17.88 7.73 0.84
C ARG A 342 -16.40 7.97 1.11
N MET A 343 -15.52 7.35 0.33
CA MET A 343 -14.08 7.54 0.43
C MET A 343 -13.58 8.79 -0.31
N GLN A 344 -14.45 9.53 -1.01
CA GLN A 344 -14.06 10.67 -1.84
C GLN A 344 -12.91 10.32 -2.79
N ALA A 345 -13.05 9.18 -3.47
CA ALA A 345 -12.01 8.59 -4.31
C ALA A 345 -12.01 9.10 -5.76
N LEU A 346 -13.00 9.90 -6.15
CA LEU A 346 -13.02 10.63 -7.41
C LEU A 346 -13.47 12.06 -7.13
N GLU A 347 -12.87 13.01 -7.85
CA GLU A 347 -13.33 14.39 -7.86
C GLU A 347 -14.64 14.49 -8.66
N VAL A 348 -15.55 15.36 -8.21
CA VAL A 348 -16.90 15.50 -8.80
C VAL A 348 -16.86 15.98 -10.26
N ASN A 349 -15.78 16.67 -10.67
CA ASN A 349 -15.67 17.34 -11.97
C ASN A 349 -14.43 16.93 -12.80
N MET A 350 -13.67 15.91 -12.39
CA MET A 350 -12.50 15.48 -13.15
C MET A 350 -12.93 14.52 -14.26
N GLU A 351 -12.52 14.80 -15.51
CA GLU A 351 -12.66 13.82 -16.58
C GLU A 351 -11.91 12.55 -16.18
N LEU A 352 -12.60 11.41 -16.19
CA LEU A 352 -12.03 10.09 -15.85
C LEU A 352 -10.73 9.82 -16.62
N THR A 353 -10.64 10.33 -17.85
CA THR A 353 -9.46 10.28 -18.72
C THR A 353 -8.21 10.88 -18.06
N SER A 354 -8.31 12.05 -17.42
CA SER A 354 -7.19 12.73 -16.75
C SER A 354 -6.84 12.07 -15.42
N PHE A 355 -7.85 11.59 -14.68
CA PHE A 355 -7.64 10.88 -13.42
C PHE A 355 -6.82 9.61 -13.63
N PHE A 356 -7.21 8.81 -14.63
CA PHE A 356 -6.51 7.57 -14.86
C PHE A 356 -5.09 7.77 -15.39
N GLN A 357 -4.74 8.91 -16.02
CA GLN A 357 -3.37 9.18 -16.49
C GLN A 357 -2.30 8.92 -15.43
N ILE A 358 -2.62 9.12 -14.15
CA ILE A 358 -1.75 8.91 -12.99
C ILE A 358 -1.84 7.46 -12.46
N VAL A 359 -2.98 6.81 -12.64
CA VAL A 359 -3.38 5.53 -12.04
C VAL A 359 -3.07 4.31 -12.94
N PHE A 360 -2.89 4.53 -14.25
CA PHE A 360 -2.76 3.48 -15.28
C PHE A 360 -1.58 2.53 -15.11
N TYR A 361 -0.64 2.85 -14.23
CA TYR A 361 0.53 2.03 -14.06
C TYR A 361 0.24 0.79 -13.26
N ILE A 362 -0.83 0.66 -12.50
CA ILE A 362 -0.87 -0.44 -11.54
C ILE A 362 -1.67 -1.63 -12.07
N LEU A 363 -1.01 -2.80 -12.11
CA LEU A 363 -1.57 -4.11 -12.35
C LEU A 363 -1.98 -4.73 -11.04
N LEU A 364 -3.12 -5.39 -11.06
CA LEU A 364 -3.57 -6.30 -10.03
C LEU A 364 -3.12 -7.72 -10.38
N ILE A 365 -2.36 -8.37 -9.49
CA ILE A 365 -1.92 -9.77 -9.62
C ILE A 365 -2.73 -10.60 -8.65
N ILE A 366 -3.34 -11.68 -9.13
CA ILE A 366 -3.87 -12.73 -8.27
C ILE A 366 -3.40 -14.08 -8.76
N CYS A 367 -2.74 -14.84 -7.88
CA CYS A 367 -2.45 -16.24 -8.12
C CYS A 367 -3.07 -17.11 -7.02
N GLU A 368 -3.56 -18.29 -7.39
CA GLU A 368 -4.04 -19.33 -6.47
C GLU A 368 -3.02 -20.47 -6.43
N ILE A 369 -2.72 -20.97 -5.24
CA ILE A 369 -1.88 -22.16 -5.10
C ILE A 369 -2.69 -23.40 -5.48
N THR A 370 -2.23 -24.12 -6.50
CA THR A 370 -2.81 -25.42 -6.86
C THR A 370 -2.30 -26.47 -5.90
N GLU A 371 -3.12 -27.46 -5.53
CA GLU A 371 -2.56 -28.69 -4.95
C GLU A 371 -1.45 -29.17 -5.88
N ILE A 372 -0.24 -29.35 -5.34
CA ILE A 372 0.85 -30.01 -6.07
C ILE A 372 0.23 -31.33 -6.51
N PRO A 373 0.11 -31.64 -7.82
CA PRO A 373 -0.26 -32.98 -8.21
C PRO A 373 0.79 -33.87 -7.56
N VAL A 374 0.34 -34.78 -6.71
CA VAL A 374 1.16 -35.90 -6.26
C VAL A 374 1.49 -36.66 -7.54
N VAL A 375 2.53 -36.24 -8.25
CA VAL A 375 3.14 -37.06 -9.28
C VAL A 375 3.67 -38.22 -8.48
N ASP A 376 3.01 -39.36 -8.60
CA ASP A 376 3.41 -40.63 -8.01
C ASP A 376 4.92 -40.79 -8.16
N ILE A 377 5.66 -40.49 -7.08
CA ILE A 377 7.09 -40.76 -6.98
C ILE A 377 7.33 -42.29 -7.11
N MET A 378 6.27 -43.10 -6.94
CA MET A 378 6.27 -44.53 -7.22
C MET A 378 6.29 -44.90 -8.72
N GLN A 379 5.85 -44.03 -9.63
CA GLN A 379 5.84 -44.34 -11.07
C GLN A 379 7.24 -44.15 -11.70
N LEU A 380 8.01 -43.16 -11.24
CA LEU A 380 9.37 -42.88 -11.75
C LEU A 380 10.43 -43.87 -11.25
N SER A 381 10.15 -44.65 -10.19
CA SER A 381 11.08 -45.70 -9.72
C SER A 381 10.98 -47.03 -10.49
N LYS A 382 9.91 -47.24 -11.27
CA LYS A 382 9.69 -48.49 -12.02
C LYS A 382 10.34 -48.49 -13.41
N ASP A 383 10.59 -47.31 -13.97
CA ASP A 383 11.16 -47.17 -15.32
C ASP A 383 12.70 -47.01 -15.32
N HIS A 384 13.37 -47.15 -14.18
CA HIS A 384 14.84 -47.11 -14.05
C HIS A 384 15.49 -48.46 -13.68
N LEU A 385 14.75 -49.57 -13.80
CA LEU A 385 15.27 -50.93 -13.54
C LEU A 385 15.19 -51.88 -14.75
N LYS A 386 15.08 -51.32 -15.95
CA LYS A 386 15.31 -52.06 -17.20
C LYS A 386 16.16 -51.22 -18.14
N TYR A 387 17.48 -51.31 -18.00
CA TYR A 387 18.47 -51.51 -19.07
C TYR A 387 19.83 -51.81 -18.45
#